data_AF-A0AAV3ZX06-F1
#
_entry.id   AF-A0AAV3ZX06-F1
#
_cell.length_a   1.000
_cell.length_b   1.000
_cell.length_c   1.000
_cell.angle_alpha   90.00
_cell.angle_beta   90.00
_cell.angle_gamma   90.00
#
_symmetry.space_group_name_H-M   'P 1'
#
loop_
_entity.id
_entity.type
_entity.pdbx_description
1 polymer ?
#
loop_
_entity_poly.entity_id
_entity_poly.type
_entity_poly.pdbx_seq_one_letter_code
_entity_poly.pdbx_strand_id
1 'polypeptide(L)'
;MNDAQVMDIISSLANQLTGIQEADFTTRVFATDIEMITRLDFKYSCTRGVHSTPMFTVNDIFVDASTWDFNQWKVFLNRLL
;
A
#
# COMPACT_ATOMS: atom_id res chain seq x y z
N MET A 1 9.78 -20.36 -7.16
CA MET A 1 8.41 -19.87 -6.87
C MET A 1 7.87 -19.36 -8.19
N ASN A 2 6.71 -19.86 -8.63
CA ASN A 2 6.05 -19.39 -9.86
C ASN A 2 4.79 -18.60 -9.51
N ASP A 3 4.17 -17.96 -10.50
CA ASP A 3 3.03 -17.06 -10.31
C ASP A 3 1.83 -17.77 -9.65
N ALA A 4 1.61 -19.04 -9.98
CA ALA A 4 0.55 -19.84 -9.35
C ALA A 4 0.81 -20.02 -7.84
N GLN A 5 2.04 -20.39 -7.47
CA GLN A 5 2.43 -20.52 -6.05
C GLN A 5 2.31 -19.19 -5.31
N VAL A 6 2.63 -18.06 -5.95
CA VAL A 6 2.45 -16.73 -5.37
C VAL A 6 0.97 -16.43 -5.14
N MET A 7 0.12 -16.74 -6.12
CA MET A 7 -1.33 -16.51 -6.00
C MET A 7 -1.94 -17.32 -4.86
N ASP A 8 -1.55 -18.60 -4.73
CA ASP A 8 -2.02 -19.47 -3.65
C ASP A 8 -1.62 -18.94 -2.26
N ILE A 9 -0.38 -18.43 -2.12
CA ILE A 9 0.10 -17.85 -0.85
C ILE A 9 -0.70 -16.60 -0.49
N ILE A 10 -0.92 -15.69 -1.46
CA ILE A 10 -1.58 -14.42 -1.19
C ILE A 10 -3.09 -14.63 -0.96
N SER A 11 -3.74 -15.52 -1.71
CA SER A 11 -5.16 -15.82 -1.53
C SER A 11 -5.43 -16.47 -0.16
N SER A 12 -4.59 -17.43 0.25
CA SER A 12 -4.66 -18.06 1.57
C SER A 12 -4.44 -17.04 2.70
N LEU A 13 -3.46 -16.15 2.55
CA LEU A 13 -3.23 -15.06 3.50
C LEU A 13 -4.42 -14.11 3.60
N ALA A 14 -5.02 -13.75 2.46
CA ALA A 14 -6.22 -12.90 2.44
C ALA A 14 -7.38 -13.56 3.19
N ASN A 15 -7.60 -14.87 3.00
CA ASN A 15 -8.61 -15.61 3.74
C ASN A 15 -8.35 -15.60 5.24
N GLN A 16 -7.11 -15.92 5.65
CA GLN A 16 -6.74 -15.98 7.06
C GLN A 16 -6.89 -14.63 7.78
N LEU A 17 -6.54 -13.52 7.13
CA LEU A 17 -6.51 -12.19 7.75
C LEU A 17 -7.84 -11.44 7.68
N THR A 18 -8.65 -11.71 6.66
CA THR A 18 -9.83 -10.88 6.34
C THR A 18 -11.12 -11.68 6.14
N GLY A 19 -11.04 -13.01 6.02
CA GLY A 19 -12.18 -13.88 5.72
C GLY A 19 -12.63 -13.88 4.26
N ILE A 20 -11.95 -13.16 3.37
CA ILE A 20 -12.23 -13.18 1.92
C ILE A 20 -11.99 -14.60 1.39
N GLN A 21 -12.93 -15.18 0.65
CA GLN A 21 -12.75 -16.51 0.06
C GLN A 21 -11.63 -16.47 -0.99
N GLU A 22 -10.79 -17.51 -1.02
CA GLU A 22 -9.65 -17.59 -1.94
C GLU A 22 -10.06 -17.49 -3.41
N ALA A 23 -11.20 -18.09 -3.77
CA ALA A 23 -11.77 -18.01 -5.12
C ALA A 23 -12.21 -16.57 -5.49
N ASP A 24 -12.83 -15.86 -4.54
CA ASP A 24 -13.22 -14.47 -4.72
C ASP A 24 -12.00 -13.57 -4.85
N PHE A 25 -10.97 -13.79 -4.01
CA PHE A 25 -9.70 -13.06 -4.08
C PHE A 25 -9.04 -13.25 -5.45
N THR A 26 -8.93 -14.51 -5.89
CA THR A 26 -8.30 -14.88 -7.17
C THR A 26 -9.04 -14.28 -8.35
N THR A 27 -10.36 -14.13 -8.27
CA THR A 27 -11.15 -13.46 -9.31
C THR A 27 -10.95 -11.94 -9.28
N ARG A 28 -10.98 -11.35 -8.07
CA ARG A 28 -10.97 -9.89 -7.88
C ARG A 28 -9.61 -9.26 -8.10
N VAL A 29 -8.51 -9.97 -7.87
CA VAL A 29 -7.15 -9.43 -8.08
C VAL A 29 -6.89 -9.05 -9.54
N PHE A 30 -7.63 -9.63 -10.49
CA PHE A 30 -7.59 -9.30 -11.92
C PHE A 30 -8.70 -8.34 -12.37
N ALA A 31 -9.50 -7.81 -11.45
CA ALA A 31 -10.57 -6.90 -11.80
C ALA A 31 -10.03 -5.55 -12.27
N THR A 32 -10.72 -4.93 -13.24
CA THR A 32 -10.27 -3.71 -13.92
C THR A 32 -10.15 -2.50 -12.98
N ASP A 33 -10.94 -2.47 -11.90
CA ASP A 33 -10.89 -1.45 -10.86
C ASP A 33 -9.62 -1.57 -10.00
N ILE A 34 -9.22 -2.80 -9.64
CA ILE A 34 -7.94 -3.07 -8.96
C ILE A 34 -6.76 -2.68 -9.84
N GLU A 35 -6.80 -3.01 -11.13
CA GLU A 35 -5.78 -2.58 -12.09
C GLU A 35 -5.73 -1.04 -12.18
N MET A 36 -6.88 -0.37 -12.27
CA MET A 36 -6.97 1.09 -12.35
C MET A 36 -6.35 1.75 -11.11
N ILE A 37 -6.69 1.30 -9.90
CA ILE A 37 -6.13 1.81 -8.65
C ILE A 37 -4.61 1.59 -8.61
N THR A 38 -4.15 0.37 -8.93
CA THR A 38 -2.72 0.04 -8.97
C THR A 38 -1.94 0.96 -9.91
N ARG A 39 -2.51 1.26 -11.09
CA ARG A 39 -1.89 2.18 -12.06
C ARG A 39 -1.89 3.63 -11.58
N LEU A 40 -2.92 4.08 -10.88
CA LEU A 40 -2.98 5.41 -10.29
C LEU A 40 -1.93 5.57 -9.19
N ASP A 41 -1.82 4.60 -8.28
CA ASP A 41 -0.86 4.61 -7.18
C ASP A 41 0.59 4.57 -7.68
N PHE A 42 0.87 3.75 -8.70
CA PHE A 42 2.18 3.71 -9.34
C PHE A 42 2.55 5.07 -9.95
N LYS A 43 1.65 5.66 -10.74
CA LYS A 43 1.88 6.99 -11.35
C LYS A 43 2.05 8.06 -10.28
N TYR A 44 1.20 8.07 -9.26
CA TYR A 44 1.28 9.00 -8.15
C TYR A 44 2.65 8.92 -7.48
N SER A 45 3.10 7.71 -7.11
CA SER A 45 4.41 7.45 -6.50
C SER A 45 5.57 7.96 -7.37
N CYS A 46 5.51 7.73 -8.69
CA CYS A 46 6.50 8.26 -9.63
C CYS A 46 6.50 9.80 -9.67
N THR A 47 5.33 10.45 -9.72
CA THR A 47 5.25 11.93 -9.75
C THR A 47 5.70 12.57 -8.44
N ARG A 48 5.56 11.86 -7.32
CA ARG A 48 6.08 12.32 -6.03
C ARG A 48 7.57 12.07 -5.89
N GLY A 49 8.19 11.21 -6.70
CA GLY A 49 9.62 10.88 -6.57
C GLY A 49 9.92 9.87 -5.46
N VAL A 50 8.96 8.98 -5.15
CA VAL A 50 9.18 7.86 -4.23
C VAL A 50 10.20 6.90 -4.84
N HIS A 51 11.29 6.64 -4.14
CA HIS A 51 12.43 5.86 -4.63
C HIS A 51 12.99 4.87 -3.60
N SER A 52 12.45 4.87 -2.38
CA SER A 52 12.78 3.93 -1.32
C SER A 52 11.55 3.67 -0.45
N THR A 53 11.65 2.72 0.47
CA THR A 53 10.60 2.44 1.46
C THR A 53 11.22 2.24 2.85
N PRO A 54 10.61 2.77 3.93
CA PRO A 54 9.46 3.69 3.92
C PRO A 54 9.87 5.12 3.50
N MET A 55 8.95 5.83 2.83
CA MET A 55 9.01 7.27 2.59
C MET A 55 7.66 7.88 2.94
N PHE A 56 7.65 9.10 3.50
CA PHE A 56 6.42 9.73 3.98
C PHE A 56 6.17 11.05 3.28
N THR A 57 4.92 11.32 2.98
CA THR A 57 4.46 12.63 2.52
C THR A 57 3.30 13.10 3.40
N VAL A 58 3.25 14.40 3.67
CA VAL A 58 2.10 15.05 4.31
C VAL A 58 1.72 16.24 3.44
N ASN A 59 0.47 16.26 2.96
CA ASN A 59 0.00 17.24 1.96
C ASN A 59 0.95 17.33 0.74
N ASP A 60 1.34 16.18 0.19
CA ASP A 60 2.25 16.05 -0.95
C ASP A 60 3.69 16.57 -0.76
N ILE A 61 4.08 16.94 0.47
CA ILE A 61 5.45 17.35 0.83
C ILE A 61 6.16 16.21 1.55
N PHE A 62 7.38 15.88 1.12
CA PHE A 62 8.19 14.87 1.78
C PHE A 62 8.56 15.25 3.22
N VAL A 63 8.45 14.27 4.11
CA VAL A 63 8.88 14.36 5.50
C VAL A 63 9.88 13.25 5.77
N ASP A 64 11.07 13.63 6.25
CA ASP A 64 12.07 12.66 6.71
C ASP A 64 11.70 12.16 8.11
N ALA A 65 10.79 11.18 8.14
CA ALA A 65 10.21 10.62 9.34
C ALA A 65 10.47 9.10 9.46
N SER A 66 11.50 8.60 8.79
CA SER A 66 11.90 7.18 8.80
C SER A 66 12.20 6.63 10.20
N THR A 67 12.60 7.49 11.13
CA THR A 67 12.96 7.16 12.52
C THR A 67 11.98 7.70 13.54
N TRP A 68 10.90 8.35 13.11
CA TRP A 68 9.99 9.02 14.02
C TRP A 68 9.11 8.04 14.79
N ASP A 69 8.97 8.29 16.09
CA ASP A 69 7.98 7.61 16.92
C ASP A 69 6.59 8.26 16.81
N PHE A 70 5.61 7.66 17.50
CA PHE A 70 4.24 8.17 17.53
C PHE A 70 4.12 9.61 18.05
N ASN A 71 4.90 9.99 19.07
CA ASN A 71 4.80 11.31 19.67
C ASN A 71 5.34 12.39 18.74
N GLN A 72 6.43 12.10 18.01
CA GLN A 72 6.97 13.00 16.98
C GLN A 72 5.97 13.23 15.86
N TRP A 73 5.34 12.15 15.36
CA TRP A 73 4.26 12.24 14.37
C TRP A 73 3.09 13.08 14.86
N LYS A 74 2.61 12.82 16.08
CA LYS A 74 1.49 13.55 16.68
C LYS A 74 1.78 15.04 16.79
N VAL A 75 2.97 15.42 17.26
CA VAL A 75 3.37 16.83 17.39
C VAL A 75 3.44 17.52 16.03
N PHE A 76 3.96 16.83 15.01
CA PHE A 76 4.04 17.37 13.65
C PHE A 76 2.65 17.59 13.04
N LEU A 77 1.80 16.56 13.06
CA LEU A 77 0.46 16.61 12.45
C LEU A 77 -0.47 17.60 13.16
N ASN A 78 -0.38 17.72 14.49
CA ASN A 78 -1.17 18.71 15.25
C ASN A 78 -0.87 20.17 14.90
N ARG A 79 0.19 20.47 14.14
CA ARG A 79 0.48 21.83 13.66
C ARG A 79 -0.16 22.13 12.29
N LEU A 80 -0.65 21.09 11.62
CA LEU A 80 -1.20 21.15 10.26
C LEU A 80 -2.73 21.00 10.23
N LEU A 81 -3.32 20.65 11.37
CA LEU A 81 -4.76 20.49 11.64
C LEU A 81 -5.19 21.54 12.67
#